data_AF-A0A847YV09-F1
#
_entry.id   AF-A0A847YV09-F1
#
_cell.length_a   1.000
_cell.length_b   1.000
_cell.length_c   1.000
_cell.angle_alpha   90.00
_cell.angle_beta   90.00
_cell.angle_gamma   90.00
#
_symmetry.space_group_name_H-M   'P 1'
#
loop_
_entity.id
_entity.type
_entity.pdbx_description
1 polymer ?
#
loop_
_entity_poly.entity_id
_entity_poly.type
_entity_poly.pdbx_seq_one_letter_code
_entity_poly.pdbx_strand_id
1 'polypeptide(L)'
;MFSDIFPWSSNGTEEKVSTHAMTTIDGAELARLIENREDLLEEMVGTLVLHLKFGSGHIVRVKARSGYMPLITARFENGREDFDFNLVAFKEGHFCQVVIDSSLLAKLRSCPPAAATYREPQAKPRSNESCESEPGVTFARPDCFIQRRHRRVTHCWNCKRDGLDSVVDRICPECGGIVCPHCGACLCQWKGSDF
;
A
#
# COMPACT_ATOMS: atom_id res chain seq x y z
N MET A 1 3.01 13.87 68.66
CA MET A 1 3.57 14.32 67.38
C MET A 1 3.78 13.07 66.55
N PHE A 2 2.80 12.78 65.70
CA PHE A 2 2.70 11.59 64.84
C PHE A 2 3.57 11.82 63.58
N SER A 3 4.40 10.85 63.15
CA SER A 3 4.10 9.85 62.09
C SER A 3 3.86 10.55 60.73
N ASP A 4 4.52 10.25 59.60
CA ASP A 4 5.04 9.00 59.07
C ASP A 4 6.12 9.23 58.01
N ILE A 5 7.10 8.31 58.00
CA ILE A 5 8.14 8.15 57.00
C ILE A 5 7.55 7.25 55.90
N PHE A 6 7.30 7.80 54.70
CA PHE A 6 6.89 6.97 53.56
C PHE A 6 8.11 6.30 52.92
N PRO A 7 8.15 4.97 52.81
CA PRO A 7 9.17 4.28 52.02
C PRO A 7 8.75 4.31 50.54
N TRP A 8 9.50 5.07 49.74
CA TRP A 8 9.42 5.02 48.29
C TRP A 8 10.02 3.68 47.82
N SER A 9 9.17 2.69 47.55
CA SER A 9 9.58 1.46 46.85
C SER A 9 9.73 1.75 45.36
N SER A 10 10.97 1.98 44.94
CA SER A 10 11.36 1.94 43.53
C SER A 10 11.31 0.49 43.05
N ASN A 11 10.17 0.08 42.50
CA ASN A 11 10.10 -1.16 41.72
C ASN A 11 10.87 -0.95 40.42
N GLY A 12 12.19 -1.12 40.49
CA GLY A 12 13.05 -1.22 39.32
C GLY A 12 12.72 -2.51 38.60
N THR A 13 11.81 -2.45 37.64
CA THR A 13 11.61 -3.53 36.67
C THR A 13 12.90 -3.66 35.89
N GLU A 14 13.70 -4.68 36.21
CA GLU A 14 14.88 -5.05 35.43
C GLU A 14 14.41 -5.41 34.01
N GLU A 15 14.44 -4.41 33.14
CA GLU A 15 14.21 -4.56 31.71
C GLU A 15 15.35 -5.41 31.17
N LYS A 16 15.14 -6.74 31.11
CA LYS A 16 16.04 -7.65 30.40
C LYS A 16 16.11 -7.16 28.98
N VAL A 17 17.19 -6.45 28.66
CA VAL A 17 17.53 -5.99 27.32
C VAL A 17 17.78 -7.24 26.48
N SER A 18 16.72 -7.73 25.85
CA SER A 18 16.80 -8.87 24.96
C SER A 18 17.50 -8.40 23.68
N THR A 19 18.77 -8.76 23.52
CA THR A 19 19.56 -8.47 22.32
C THR A 19 19.12 -9.39 21.19
N HIS A 20 17.96 -9.12 20.64
CA HIS A 20 17.50 -9.83 19.46
C HIS A 20 18.25 -9.34 18.21
N ALA A 21 18.64 -10.28 17.35
CA ALA A 21 19.17 -9.95 16.04
C ALA A 21 18.09 -9.26 15.20
N MET A 22 18.48 -8.20 14.49
CA MET A 22 17.58 -7.44 13.62
C MET A 22 17.88 -7.78 12.16
N THR A 23 16.85 -7.90 11.34
CA THR A 23 16.96 -8.17 9.90
C THR A 23 16.18 -7.12 9.12
N THR A 24 16.72 -6.73 7.96
CA THR A 24 16.05 -5.80 7.05
C THR A 24 15.33 -6.56 5.94
N ILE A 25 14.07 -6.21 5.70
CA ILE A 25 13.28 -6.63 4.54
C ILE A 25 12.61 -5.41 3.88
N ASP A 26 12.10 -5.56 2.66
CA ASP A 26 11.29 -4.51 2.03
C ASP A 26 9.81 -4.58 2.46
N GLY A 27 9.08 -3.48 2.29
CA GLY A 27 7.67 -3.41 2.67
C GLY A 27 6.76 -4.39 1.90
N ALA A 28 7.10 -4.72 0.64
CA ALA A 28 6.30 -5.64 -0.16
C ALA A 28 6.47 -7.09 0.32
N GLU A 29 7.67 -7.48 0.74
CA GLU A 29 7.93 -8.75 1.42
C GLU A 29 7.16 -8.83 2.73
N LEU A 30 7.25 -7.80 3.59
CA LEU A 30 6.48 -7.76 4.83
C LEU A 30 4.99 -7.95 4.56
N ALA A 31 4.42 -7.21 3.60
CA ALA A 31 3.01 -7.29 3.25
C ALA A 31 2.58 -8.71 2.82
N ARG A 32 3.43 -9.42 2.07
CA ARG A 32 3.17 -10.82 1.68
C ARG A 32 3.19 -11.77 2.88
N LEU A 33 4.11 -11.56 3.81
CA LEU A 33 4.27 -12.40 4.99
C LEU A 33 3.09 -12.29 5.96
N ILE A 34 2.51 -11.10 6.10
CA ILE A 34 1.47 -10.81 7.10
C ILE A 34 0.04 -10.99 6.57
N GLU A 35 -0.17 -11.11 5.25
CA GLU A 35 -1.50 -11.22 4.62
C GLU A 35 -2.35 -12.39 5.17
N ASN A 36 -1.72 -13.41 5.76
CA ASN A 36 -2.41 -14.57 6.35
C ASN A 36 -2.03 -14.83 7.82
N ARG A 37 -1.44 -13.85 8.52
CA ARG A 37 -0.87 -14.04 9.88
C ARG A 37 -1.37 -13.01 10.87
N GLU A 38 -2.68 -13.02 11.12
CA GLU A 38 -3.30 -12.16 12.13
C GLU A 38 -2.75 -12.41 13.55
N ASP A 39 -2.28 -13.63 13.82
CA ASP A 39 -1.68 -14.08 15.09
C ASP A 39 -0.38 -13.35 15.45
N LEU A 40 0.35 -12.86 14.45
CA LEU A 40 1.68 -12.24 14.65
C LEU A 40 1.67 -10.71 14.53
N LEU A 41 0.52 -10.09 14.27
CA LEU A 41 0.44 -8.66 14.01
C LEU A 41 0.83 -7.79 15.22
N GLU A 42 0.47 -8.21 16.43
CA GLU A 42 0.81 -7.48 17.66
C GLU A 42 2.33 -7.55 17.96
N GLU A 43 3.01 -8.63 17.55
CA GLU A 43 4.47 -8.76 17.69
C GLU A 43 5.23 -7.74 16.82
N MET A 44 4.57 -7.11 15.84
CA MET A 44 5.18 -6.10 14.98
C MET A 44 5.28 -4.72 15.64
N VAL A 45 4.63 -4.49 16.78
CA VAL A 45 4.72 -3.20 17.48
C VAL A 45 6.18 -2.96 17.91
N GLY A 46 6.69 -1.78 17.62
CA GLY A 46 8.10 -1.41 17.82
C GLY A 46 9.00 -1.65 16.60
N THR A 47 8.53 -2.34 15.56
CA THR A 47 9.28 -2.55 14.31
C THR A 47 9.63 -1.20 13.68
N LEU A 48 10.91 -1.00 13.35
CA LEU A 48 11.38 0.20 12.68
C LEU A 48 11.04 0.13 11.19
N VAL A 49 10.56 1.25 10.65
CA VAL A 49 10.13 1.37 9.25
C VAL A 49 10.72 2.63 8.64
N LEU A 50 11.09 2.55 7.35
CA LEU A 50 11.53 3.69 6.55
C LEU A 50 10.51 3.95 5.44
N HIS A 51 9.82 5.08 5.53
CA HIS A 51 8.83 5.50 4.56
C HIS A 51 9.38 6.58 3.63
N LEU A 52 9.15 6.46 2.32
CA LEU A 52 9.70 7.35 1.29
C LEU A 52 9.40 8.84 1.53
N LYS A 53 8.20 9.16 2.02
CA LYS A 53 7.75 10.54 2.27
C LYS A 53 8.02 11.03 3.70
N PHE A 54 7.99 10.13 4.67
CA PHE A 54 7.93 10.50 6.09
C PHE A 54 9.25 10.24 6.84
N GLY A 55 10.18 9.51 6.21
CA GLY A 55 11.45 9.12 6.82
C GLY A 55 11.29 7.92 7.76
N SER A 56 12.15 7.89 8.77
CA SER A 56 12.20 6.80 9.76
C SER A 56 11.06 6.92 10.78
N GLY A 57 10.54 5.76 11.19
CA GLY A 57 9.50 5.67 12.20
C GLY A 57 9.43 4.28 12.81
N HIS A 58 8.46 4.07 13.69
CA HIS A 58 8.18 2.77 14.29
C HIS A 58 6.68 2.47 14.24
N ILE A 59 6.35 1.20 14.11
CA ILE A 59 4.96 0.74 14.23
C ILE A 59 4.54 0.87 15.69
N VAL A 60 3.48 1.63 15.96
CA VAL A 60 2.96 1.85 17.32
C VAL A 60 1.75 0.98 17.63
N ARG A 61 1.01 0.55 16.59
CA ARG A 61 -0.20 -0.25 16.75
C ARG A 61 -0.51 -0.97 15.45
N VAL A 62 -1.00 -2.21 15.55
CA VAL A 62 -1.55 -2.94 14.41
C VAL A 62 -2.94 -3.42 14.76
N LYS A 63 -3.94 -3.06 13.95
CA LYS A 63 -5.34 -3.43 14.18
C LYS A 63 -5.78 -4.44 13.13
N ALA A 64 -5.97 -5.68 13.55
CA ALA A 64 -6.64 -6.70 12.75
C ALA A 64 -8.09 -6.28 12.45
N ARG A 65 -8.58 -6.60 11.25
CA ARG A 65 -9.95 -6.27 10.83
C ARG A 65 -10.55 -7.48 10.13
N SER A 66 -11.53 -8.13 10.75
CA SER A 66 -12.22 -9.28 10.16
C SER A 66 -12.78 -8.93 8.77
N GLY A 67 -12.31 -9.62 7.73
CA GLY A 67 -12.75 -9.43 6.34
C GLY A 67 -12.15 -8.21 5.64
N TYR A 68 -11.17 -7.53 6.24
CA TYR A 68 -10.47 -6.39 5.64
C TYR A 68 -8.96 -6.49 5.87
N MET A 69 -8.18 -5.69 5.14
CA MET A 69 -6.75 -5.57 5.40
C MET A 69 -6.50 -4.97 6.80
N PRO A 70 -5.44 -5.42 7.51
CA PRO A 70 -5.09 -4.85 8.80
C PRO A 70 -4.65 -3.38 8.62
N LEU A 71 -4.89 -2.59 9.66
CA LEU A 71 -4.51 -1.19 9.72
C LEU A 71 -3.26 -1.07 10.59
N ILE A 72 -2.17 -0.57 10.02
CA ILE A 72 -0.88 -0.39 10.69
C ILE A 72 -0.72 1.09 11.00
N THR A 73 -0.65 1.44 12.27
CA THR A 73 -0.37 2.80 12.73
C THR A 73 1.14 2.93 12.96
N ALA A 74 1.78 3.91 12.32
CA ALA A 74 3.20 4.21 12.49
C ALA A 74 3.42 5.66 12.95
N ARG A 75 4.41 5.85 13.81
CA ARG A 75 4.88 7.17 14.28
C ARG A 75 6.26 7.44 13.72
N PHE A 76 6.41 8.58 13.03
CA PHE A 76 7.67 8.99 12.40
C PHE A 76 8.43 9.99 13.26
N GLU A 77 9.76 9.98 13.21
CA GLU A 77 10.62 10.85 14.03
C GLU A 77 10.36 12.34 13.78
N ASN A 78 10.02 12.70 12.55
CA ASN A 78 9.74 14.08 12.15
C ASN A 78 8.32 14.56 12.52
N GLY A 79 7.48 13.67 13.06
CA GLY A 79 6.07 13.92 13.33
C GLY A 79 5.71 13.72 14.81
N ARG A 80 4.77 14.53 15.30
CA ARG A 80 4.08 14.25 16.58
C ARG A 80 2.83 13.40 16.40
N GLU A 81 2.43 13.16 15.15
CA GLU A 81 1.18 12.50 14.80
C GLU A 81 1.42 11.06 14.37
N ASP A 82 0.43 10.23 14.67
CA ASP A 82 0.37 8.84 14.28
C ASP A 82 -0.35 8.74 12.93
N PHE A 83 0.22 7.98 12.00
CA PHE A 83 -0.34 7.80 10.66
C PHE A 83 -0.83 6.37 10.47
N ASP A 84 -2.07 6.24 10.00
CA ASP A 84 -2.68 4.96 9.70
C ASP A 84 -2.42 4.56 8.24
N PHE A 85 -1.85 3.37 8.04
CA PHE A 85 -1.57 2.78 6.74
C PHE A 85 -2.30 1.45 6.58
N ASN A 86 -2.82 1.21 5.40
CA ASN A 86 -3.28 -0.12 5.01
C ASN A 86 -2.09 -0.95 4.48
N LEU A 87 -2.29 -2.27 4.35
CA LEU A 87 -1.29 -3.14 3.73
C LEU A 87 -0.92 -2.74 2.29
N VAL A 88 -1.82 -2.07 1.58
CA VAL A 88 -1.58 -1.63 0.20
C VAL A 88 -0.39 -0.68 0.14
N ALA A 89 -0.25 0.24 1.10
CA ALA A 89 0.91 1.14 1.16
C ALA A 89 2.26 0.39 1.26
N PHE A 90 2.27 -0.76 1.95
CA PHE A 90 3.44 -1.63 2.03
C PHE A 90 3.66 -2.39 0.70
N LYS A 91 2.60 -2.92 0.08
CA LYS A 91 2.66 -3.59 -1.23
C LYS A 91 3.14 -2.66 -2.36
N GLU A 92 2.77 -1.39 -2.31
CA GLU A 92 3.16 -0.36 -3.30
C GLU A 92 4.59 0.16 -3.13
N GLY A 93 5.32 -0.34 -2.12
CA GLY A 93 6.71 0.03 -1.88
C GLY A 93 6.88 1.44 -1.31
N HIS A 94 5.87 1.98 -0.62
CA HIS A 94 6.05 3.24 0.12
C HIS A 94 6.96 3.08 1.35
N PHE A 95 7.08 1.85 1.84
CA PHE A 95 8.02 1.44 2.88
C PHE A 95 9.20 0.70 2.24
N CYS A 96 10.29 1.42 2.03
CA CYS A 96 11.47 0.88 1.34
C CYS A 96 12.33 -0.01 2.25
N GLN A 97 12.21 0.17 3.58
CA GLN A 97 12.95 -0.63 4.56
C GLN A 97 12.06 -0.93 5.77
N VAL A 98 12.10 -2.17 6.24
CA VAL A 98 11.48 -2.63 7.48
C VAL A 98 12.55 -3.40 8.24
N VAL A 99 12.89 -2.93 9.45
CA VAL A 99 13.84 -3.60 10.33
C VAL A 99 13.04 -4.37 11.38
N ILE A 100 13.05 -5.68 11.23
CA ILE A 100 12.24 -6.62 12.00
C ILE A 100 13.15 -7.57 12.80
N ASP A 101 12.66 -7.97 13.96
CA ASP A 101 13.28 -9.02 14.77
C ASP A 101 13.47 -10.32 13.96
N SER A 102 14.67 -10.90 13.98
CA SER A 102 14.97 -12.13 13.22
C SER A 102 14.12 -13.32 13.64
N SER A 103 13.72 -13.42 14.91
CA SER A 103 12.85 -14.48 15.40
C SER A 103 11.41 -14.29 14.91
N LEU A 104 10.91 -13.05 14.89
CA LEU A 104 9.62 -12.72 14.29
C LEU A 104 9.62 -13.00 12.79
N LEU A 105 10.68 -12.61 12.07
CA LEU A 105 10.82 -12.91 10.65
C LEU A 105 10.85 -14.43 10.38
N ALA A 106 11.52 -15.20 11.23
CA ALA A 106 11.51 -16.65 11.15
C ALA A 106 10.09 -17.22 11.37
N LYS A 107 9.34 -16.74 12.37
CA LYS A 107 7.94 -17.14 12.61
C LYS A 107 7.02 -16.81 11.42
N LEU A 108 7.24 -15.65 10.79
CA LEU A 108 6.50 -15.22 9.60
C LEU A 108 6.78 -16.15 8.41
N ARG A 109 8.03 -16.59 8.23
CA ARG A 109 8.46 -17.49 7.14
C ARG A 109 8.21 -18.98 7.41
N SER A 110 8.09 -19.40 8.67
CA SER A 110 8.05 -20.83 9.05
C SER A 110 6.72 -21.54 8.75
N CYS A 111 5.66 -20.81 8.39
CA CYS A 111 4.42 -21.42 7.94
C CYS A 111 4.29 -21.28 6.42
N PRO A 112 4.06 -22.37 5.67
CA PRO A 112 3.71 -22.22 4.27
C PRO A 112 2.47 -21.32 4.17
N PRO A 113 2.40 -20.41 3.18
CA PRO A 113 1.19 -19.63 2.96
C PRO A 113 0.05 -20.64 2.90
N ALA A 114 -0.92 -20.52 3.82
CA ALA A 114 -2.08 -21.40 3.86
C ALA A 114 -2.60 -21.45 2.43
N ALA A 115 -2.40 -22.58 1.76
CA ALA A 115 -2.60 -22.71 0.32
C ALA A 115 -3.95 -22.08 0.04
N ALA A 116 -3.94 -20.94 -0.64
CA ALA A 116 -5.07 -20.04 -0.72
C ALA A 116 -6.28 -20.89 -1.01
N THR A 117 -7.07 -21.16 0.02
CA THR A 117 -8.33 -21.85 -0.15
C THR A 117 -9.13 -20.75 -0.80
N TYR A 118 -9.09 -20.75 -2.13
CA TYR A 118 -9.99 -20.02 -2.97
C TYR A 118 -11.37 -20.38 -2.42
N ARG A 119 -11.86 -19.58 -1.48
CA ARG A 119 -13.28 -19.40 -1.32
C ARG A 119 -13.66 -18.80 -2.65
N GLU A 120 -14.02 -19.67 -3.58
CA GLU A 120 -14.81 -19.30 -4.74
C GLU A 120 -15.79 -18.25 -4.24
N PRO A 121 -15.80 -17.04 -4.83
CA PRO A 121 -16.86 -16.10 -4.53
C PRO A 121 -18.14 -16.89 -4.81
N GLN A 122 -18.89 -17.21 -3.75
CA GLN A 122 -20.22 -17.75 -3.93
C GLN A 122 -21.00 -16.64 -4.61
N ALA A 123 -20.99 -16.69 -5.93
CA ALA A 123 -21.87 -15.94 -6.77
C ALA A 123 -23.26 -16.33 -6.30
N LYS A 124 -23.87 -15.46 -5.48
CA LYS A 124 -25.29 -15.54 -5.21
C LYS A 124 -25.97 -15.72 -6.57
N PRO A 125 -26.77 -16.78 -6.78
CA PRO A 125 -27.52 -16.91 -8.01
C PRO A 125 -28.37 -15.64 -8.14
N ARG A 126 -28.07 -14.82 -9.14
CA ARG A 126 -28.93 -13.72 -9.55
C ARG A 126 -30.21 -14.37 -10.04
N SER A 127 -31.27 -14.28 -9.24
CA SER A 127 -32.62 -14.46 -9.73
C SER A 127 -32.84 -13.46 -10.86
N ASN A 128 -33.02 -13.98 -12.07
CA ASN A 128 -33.45 -13.22 -13.22
C ASN A 128 -34.85 -12.65 -12.93
N GLU A 129 -34.92 -11.37 -12.58
CA GLU A 129 -36.10 -10.55 -12.81
C GLU A 129 -35.73 -9.47 -13.83
N SER A 130 -36.25 -9.68 -15.05
CA SER A 130 -36.30 -8.67 -16.10
C SER A 130 -37.08 -7.46 -15.63
N CYS A 131 -36.56 -6.26 -15.83
CA CYS A 131 -37.38 -5.06 -15.95
C CYS A 131 -36.77 -4.12 -17.00
N GLU A 132 -37.69 -3.53 -17.74
CA GLU A 132 -37.55 -2.85 -19.01
C GLU A 132 -36.71 -1.56 -18.94
N SER A 133 -36.16 -1.24 -20.11
CA SER A 133 -35.41 -0.05 -20.47
C SER A 133 -36.18 1.25 -20.19
N GLU A 134 -35.52 2.23 -19.56
CA GLU A 134 -35.67 3.66 -19.84
C GLU A 134 -34.33 4.39 -19.53
N PRO A 135 -34.01 5.49 -20.24
CA PRO A 135 -32.70 6.14 -20.21
C PRO A 135 -32.68 7.31 -19.23
N GLY A 136 -31.73 7.30 -18.29
CA GLY A 136 -31.57 8.44 -17.40
C GLY A 136 -30.56 8.23 -16.30
N VAL A 137 -29.38 8.82 -16.50
CA VAL A 137 -28.42 9.23 -15.47
C VAL A 137 -27.89 8.10 -14.57
N THR A 138 -26.62 7.74 -14.77
CA THR A 138 -25.87 7.02 -13.75
C THR A 138 -24.46 7.59 -13.61
N PHE A 139 -24.29 8.32 -12.51
CA PHE A 139 -23.04 8.48 -11.81
C PHE A 139 -22.57 7.11 -11.29
N ALA A 140 -21.38 6.67 -11.69
CA ALA A 140 -20.51 5.69 -11.01
C ALA A 140 -19.22 5.58 -11.84
N ARG A 141 -18.00 5.42 -11.33
CA ARG A 141 -17.40 5.35 -10.00
C ARG A 141 -15.89 5.55 -10.25
N PRO A 142 -15.10 6.06 -9.29
CA PRO A 142 -13.68 6.28 -9.47
C PRO A 142 -12.91 4.96 -9.36
N ASP A 143 -12.60 4.34 -10.50
CA ASP A 143 -11.51 3.38 -10.59
C ASP A 143 -10.19 4.16 -10.49
N CYS A 144 -9.60 4.18 -9.30
CA CYS A 144 -8.27 4.77 -9.10
C CYS A 144 -7.23 3.68 -8.83
N PHE A 145 -7.08 2.74 -9.76
CA PHE A 145 -5.80 2.09 -9.99
C PHE A 145 -4.89 3.08 -10.72
N ILE A 146 -4.23 3.99 -10.00
CA ILE A 146 -3.13 4.74 -10.58
C ILE A 146 -1.91 3.81 -10.59
N GLN A 147 -1.86 2.91 -11.57
CA GLN A 147 -0.59 2.36 -12.02
C GLN A 147 0.35 3.54 -12.26
N ARG A 148 1.52 3.56 -11.61
CA ARG A 148 2.58 4.54 -11.91
C ARG A 148 2.88 4.41 -13.40
N ARG A 149 2.28 5.29 -14.20
CA ARG A 149 2.47 5.30 -15.65
C ARG A 149 3.95 5.57 -15.88
N HIS A 150 4.65 4.62 -16.48
CA HIS A 150 6.02 4.85 -16.93
C HIS A 150 6.04 6.13 -17.75
N ARG A 151 6.94 7.06 -17.41
CA ARG A 151 7.16 8.28 -18.18
C ARG A 151 7.55 7.86 -19.61
N ARG A 152 6.74 8.27 -20.58
CA ARG A 152 6.99 8.04 -22.01
C ARG A 152 7.25 9.39 -22.65
N VAL A 153 8.43 9.55 -23.24
CA VAL A 153 8.75 10.68 -24.10
C VAL A 153 8.71 10.19 -25.53
N THR A 154 7.88 10.81 -26.37
CA THR A 154 7.70 10.42 -27.78
C THR A 154 7.63 11.64 -28.69
N HIS A 155 7.46 11.41 -29.99
CA HIS A 155 7.20 12.46 -30.98
C HIS A 155 5.77 12.35 -31.52
N CYS A 156 5.25 13.45 -32.06
CA CYS A 156 3.93 13.46 -32.69
C CYS A 156 4.00 12.82 -34.08
N TRP A 157 3.22 11.78 -34.33
CA TRP A 157 3.17 11.12 -35.63
C TRP A 157 2.64 12.03 -36.76
N ASN A 158 1.77 13.00 -36.43
CA ASN A 158 1.13 13.91 -37.39
C ASN A 158 2.00 15.13 -37.72
N CYS A 159 2.36 15.93 -36.72
CA CYS A 159 3.14 17.17 -36.94
C CYS A 159 4.66 17.00 -36.76
N LYS A 160 5.15 15.78 -36.51
CA LYS A 160 6.57 15.41 -36.41
C LYS A 160 7.38 16.20 -35.37
N ARG A 161 6.73 16.79 -34.37
CA ARG A 161 7.42 17.47 -33.26
C ARG A 161 7.76 16.48 -32.16
N ASP A 162 8.98 16.58 -31.65
CA ASP A 162 9.45 15.84 -30.48
C ASP A 162 8.96 16.46 -29.18
N GLY A 163 9.21 15.76 -28.07
CA GLY A 163 9.01 16.29 -26.72
C GLY A 163 7.61 16.09 -26.16
N LEU A 164 6.82 15.15 -26.70
CA LEU A 164 5.58 14.73 -26.06
C LEU A 164 5.92 13.91 -24.81
N ASP A 165 5.48 14.35 -23.64
CA ASP A 165 5.77 13.72 -22.35
C ASP A 165 4.47 13.32 -21.66
N SER A 166 4.30 12.03 -21.36
CA SER A 166 3.10 11.50 -20.70
C SER A 166 2.86 12.06 -19.28
N VAL A 167 3.83 12.76 -18.69
CA VAL A 167 3.71 13.43 -17.39
C VAL A 167 3.15 14.85 -17.53
N VAL A 168 3.42 15.52 -18.64
CA VAL A 168 3.09 16.94 -18.86
C VAL A 168 1.88 17.08 -19.77
N ASP A 169 1.82 16.27 -20.82
CA ASP A 169 0.83 16.36 -21.87
C ASP A 169 -0.42 15.53 -21.56
N ARG A 170 -1.55 15.97 -22.12
CA ARG A 170 -2.85 15.33 -21.94
C ARG A 170 -2.86 13.93 -22.57
N ILE A 171 -3.45 12.96 -21.89
CA ILE A 171 -3.67 11.59 -22.41
C ILE A 171 -5.08 11.47 -22.99
N CYS A 172 -5.20 10.86 -24.16
CA CYS A 172 -6.49 10.57 -24.78
C CYS A 172 -7.20 9.44 -24.00
N PRO A 173 -8.46 9.65 -23.55
CA PRO A 173 -9.18 8.66 -22.74
C PRO A 173 -9.54 7.40 -23.54
N GLU A 174 -9.66 7.50 -24.86
CA GLU A 174 -10.09 6.38 -25.72
C GLU A 174 -8.92 5.44 -26.06
N CYS A 175 -7.79 5.97 -26.53
CA CYS A 175 -6.65 5.17 -26.98
C CYS A 175 -5.47 5.12 -26.00
N GLY A 176 -5.49 5.90 -24.92
CA GLY A 176 -4.38 5.98 -23.96
C GLY A 176 -3.10 6.64 -24.49
N GLY A 177 -3.10 7.18 -25.71
CA GLY A 177 -1.97 7.89 -26.31
C GLY A 177 -1.84 9.34 -25.84
N ILE A 178 -0.63 9.92 -25.95
CA ILE A 178 -0.39 11.34 -25.67
C ILE A 178 -1.04 12.20 -26.76
N VAL A 179 -1.80 13.21 -26.35
CA VAL A 179 -2.42 14.20 -27.25
C VAL A 179 -1.41 15.30 -27.52
N CYS A 180 -1.06 15.51 -28.79
CA CYS A 180 -0.11 16.55 -29.16
C CYS A 180 -0.70 17.96 -28.89
N PRO A 181 -0.03 18.83 -28.11
CA PRO A 181 -0.52 20.16 -27.81
C PRO A 181 -0.53 21.10 -29.03
N HIS A 182 0.20 20.75 -30.10
CA HIS A 182 0.33 21.58 -31.29
C HIS A 182 -0.72 21.31 -32.36
N CYS A 183 -1.08 20.04 -32.58
CA CYS A 183 -2.02 19.66 -33.64
C CYS A 183 -3.24 18.88 -33.14
N GLY A 184 -3.33 18.59 -31.84
CA GLY A 184 -4.43 17.84 -31.25
C GLY A 184 -4.48 16.35 -31.61
N ALA A 185 -3.53 15.86 -32.41
CA ALA A 185 -3.51 14.46 -32.83
C ALA A 185 -3.17 13.51 -31.68
N CYS A 186 -3.80 12.34 -31.68
CA CYS A 186 -3.51 11.20 -30.80
C CYS A 186 -3.51 9.90 -31.61
N LEU A 187 -3.41 8.73 -30.95
CA LEU A 187 -3.36 7.43 -31.64
C LEU A 187 -4.70 7.02 -32.26
N CYS A 188 -5.85 7.58 -31.86
CA CYS A 188 -7.14 7.30 -32.50
C CYS A 188 -7.17 7.65 -34.00
N GLN A 189 -6.34 8.62 -34.40
CA GLN A 189 -6.25 9.11 -35.78
C GLN A 189 -5.09 8.47 -36.55
N TRP A 190 -4.24 7.67 -35.88
CA TRP A 190 -3.12 7.02 -36.53
C TRP A 190 -3.62 5.79 -37.30
N LYS A 191 -3.52 5.83 -38.62
CA LYS A 191 -4.00 4.74 -39.50
C LYS A 191 -2.96 3.66 -39.78
N GLY A 192 -1.82 3.66 -39.08
CA GLY A 192 -0.72 2.75 -39.36
C GLY A 192 -0.22 2.93 -40.79
N SER A 193 0.70 3.86 -41.02
CA SER A 193 1.47 3.79 -42.26
C SER A 193 2.45 2.64 -42.09
N ASP A 194 2.24 1.56 -42.86
CA ASP A 194 3.20 0.47 -43.02
C ASP A 194 4.61 1.08 -43.21
N PHE A 195 5.55 0.64 -42.39
CA PHE A 195 6.97 0.94 -42.55
C PHE A 195 7.56 0.18 -43.74
#